data_AF-S8B375-F1
#
_entry.id   AF-S8B375-F1
#
_cell.length_a   1.000
_cell.length_b   1.000
_cell.length_c   1.000
_cell.angle_alpha   90.00
_cell.angle_beta   90.00
_cell.angle_gamma   90.00
#
_symmetry.space_group_name_H-M   'P 1'
#
loop_
_entity.id
_entity.type
_entity.pdbx_description
1 polymer ?
#
loop_
_entity_poly.entity_id
_entity_poly.type
_entity_poly.pdbx_seq_one_letter_code
_entity_poly.pdbx_strand_id
1 'polypeptide(L)'
;MKQVTKALLALQLVCGGVFAQDRGPSAHCPDGSYGLVWDGEHGLPNTGDASTRVMARRQMTSIEPPSPASPLQPDNAWLASPSAPPACPEGPDLLLDDSLFGSRLLNRPGRPPVQQPNPVQHPGPDQHAMPSHQFGISYSPYRPDRSCKTQQEIKDDISKLIEYPLIRIYGTDCGQTVKVARAAREHKKQVFAGVYELADLPNTLKEYKEAASLPDGGTDWSIFHTIAVGNELVNSGMASPADVIGALNQARTILRRDGYKGPIVTVDTFSVLLKHPELCIASDYCAANCHAFFDATQHASNAGPYVLEQAHAVSAAAGGKHTMITESGWPHAGDPNGVAVPSPENQRVALDSLRRSFSHREGDLVLFTAYDDMWKKDNQYTFNAERFWGMY
;
A
#
# COMPACT_ATOMS: atom_id res chain seq x y z
N MET A 1 -23.12 33.72 -47.43
CA MET A 1 -23.94 32.70 -48.15
C MET A 1 -23.58 31.34 -47.60
N LYS A 2 -24.56 30.62 -47.02
CA LYS A 2 -24.77 29.15 -46.94
C LYS A 2 -23.53 28.28 -46.62
N GLN A 3 -23.51 27.30 -45.71
CA GLN A 3 -24.52 26.54 -44.97
C GLN A 3 -23.73 25.51 -44.09
N VAL A 4 -24.24 25.16 -42.89
CA VAL A 4 -24.46 23.77 -42.35
C VAL A 4 -23.23 22.84 -42.14
N THR A 5 -23.03 22.03 -41.09
CA THR A 5 -23.62 21.73 -39.76
C THR A 5 -22.72 20.68 -39.05
N LYS A 6 -22.56 20.85 -37.72
CA LYS A 6 -22.34 19.89 -36.59
C LYS A 6 -21.91 18.41 -36.80
N ALA A 7 -20.85 18.06 -36.03
CA ALA A 7 -20.82 17.18 -34.83
C ALA A 7 -20.87 15.62 -34.86
N LEU A 8 -20.11 15.11 -33.87
CA LEU A 8 -20.28 13.93 -32.99
C LEU A 8 -19.77 12.52 -33.38
N LEU A 9 -18.87 12.04 -32.51
CA LEU A 9 -18.73 10.73 -31.86
C LEU A 9 -19.72 9.61 -32.24
N ALA A 10 -19.22 8.39 -32.55
CA ALA A 10 -19.86 7.13 -32.14
C ALA A 10 -18.92 5.92 -32.27
N LEU A 11 -19.00 5.08 -31.23
CA LEU A 11 -18.46 3.74 -31.00
C LEU A 11 -19.21 2.69 -31.85
N GLN A 12 -18.56 1.58 -32.25
CA GLN A 12 -19.25 0.27 -32.36
C GLN A 12 -18.29 -0.94 -32.44
N LEU A 13 -18.56 -1.93 -31.58
CA LEU A 13 -18.10 -3.33 -31.61
C LEU A 13 -18.74 -4.11 -32.77
N VAL A 14 -18.04 -5.12 -33.31
CA VAL A 14 -18.62 -6.43 -33.71
C VAL A 14 -17.62 -7.58 -33.48
N CYS A 15 -18.17 -8.70 -32.98
CA CYS A 15 -17.55 -9.95 -32.55
C CYS A 15 -16.95 -10.86 -33.65
N GLY A 16 -15.96 -11.67 -33.24
CA GLY A 16 -16.00 -13.14 -33.35
C GLY A 16 -15.26 -13.83 -34.52
N GLY A 17 -14.33 -14.75 -34.20
CA GLY A 17 -14.03 -15.91 -35.06
C GLY A 17 -12.55 -16.33 -35.22
N VAL A 18 -12.15 -17.31 -34.41
CA VAL A 18 -11.01 -18.26 -34.44
C VAL A 18 -10.46 -18.67 -35.83
N PHE A 19 -9.13 -18.60 -36.06
CA PHE A 19 -8.20 -19.75 -36.30
C PHE A 19 -6.75 -19.33 -36.70
N ALA A 20 -5.79 -20.00 -36.05
CA ALA A 20 -4.44 -20.42 -36.44
C ALA A 20 -3.33 -19.46 -36.94
N GLN A 21 -2.24 -19.46 -36.13
CA GLN A 21 -0.81 -19.61 -36.48
C GLN A 21 -0.20 -18.75 -37.60
N ASP A 22 0.70 -17.83 -37.21
CA ASP A 22 2.08 -17.89 -37.70
C ASP A 22 3.06 -17.17 -36.77
N ARG A 23 4.27 -17.72 -36.65
CA ARG A 23 5.37 -17.26 -35.79
C ARG A 23 6.25 -16.24 -36.54
N GLY A 24 6.63 -15.14 -35.88
CA GLY A 24 7.63 -14.17 -36.36
C GLY A 24 7.92 -13.10 -35.29
N PRO A 25 9.12 -12.50 -35.26
CA PRO A 25 9.90 -12.35 -34.03
C PRO A 25 9.49 -11.19 -33.12
N SER A 26 9.72 -11.44 -31.83
CA SER A 26 9.52 -10.60 -30.67
C SER A 26 10.09 -9.18 -30.82
N ALA A 27 9.21 -8.18 -30.78
CA ALA A 27 9.57 -6.85 -30.31
C ALA A 27 9.55 -6.89 -28.77
N HIS A 28 10.74 -6.98 -28.18
CA HIS A 28 10.94 -6.74 -26.76
C HIS A 28 10.68 -5.25 -26.48
N CYS A 29 9.53 -4.94 -25.89
CA CYS A 29 9.41 -3.74 -25.07
C CYS A 29 10.16 -4.01 -23.76
N PRO A 30 11.03 -3.12 -23.28
CA PRO A 30 11.59 -3.27 -21.95
C PRO A 30 10.47 -3.07 -20.94
N ASP A 31 10.08 -4.16 -20.25
CA ASP A 31 9.21 -4.12 -19.08
C ASP A 31 9.91 -3.27 -18.00
N GLY A 32 9.42 -2.04 -17.82
CA GLY A 32 9.83 -1.11 -16.78
C GLY A 32 9.21 -1.42 -15.42
N SER A 33 8.90 -2.68 -15.11
CA SER A 33 8.44 -3.06 -13.77
C SER A 33 9.66 -3.26 -12.86
N TYR A 34 10.23 -2.15 -12.37
CA TYR A 34 11.10 -2.21 -11.21
C TYR A 34 10.21 -2.55 -10.01
N GLY A 35 10.28 -3.81 -9.55
CA GLY A 35 9.72 -4.19 -8.26
C GLY A 35 10.45 -3.38 -7.19
N LEU A 36 9.75 -2.41 -6.60
CA LEU A 36 10.27 -1.63 -5.49
C LEU A 36 10.24 -2.52 -4.27
N VAL A 37 11.42 -2.91 -3.81
CA VAL A 37 11.59 -3.68 -2.57
C VAL A 37 11.40 -2.72 -1.41
N TRP A 38 10.35 -2.93 -0.62
CA TRP A 38 10.28 -2.30 0.69
C TRP A 38 11.37 -2.89 1.58
N ASP A 39 12.16 -2.02 2.19
CA ASP A 39 13.14 -2.41 3.21
C ASP A 39 12.36 -2.81 4.47
N GLY A 40 11.89 -4.05 4.51
CA GLY A 40 11.43 -4.71 5.72
C GLY A 40 12.63 -4.90 6.65
N GLU A 41 12.61 -4.21 7.79
CA GLU A 41 13.30 -4.47 9.07
C GLU A 41 14.74 -5.07 9.07
N HIS A 42 15.52 -4.97 8.00
CA HIS A 42 16.90 -5.47 7.96
C HIS A 42 17.92 -4.35 7.82
N GLY A 43 18.20 -3.70 8.95
CA GLY A 43 19.51 -3.11 9.20
C GLY A 43 20.26 -3.92 10.24
N LEU A 44 21.18 -4.81 9.85
CA LEU A 44 22.27 -5.23 10.73
C LEU A 44 23.63 -5.13 9.99
N PRO A 45 24.66 -4.55 10.62
CA PRO A 45 26.01 -4.52 10.06
C PRO A 45 26.71 -5.87 10.26
N ASN A 46 27.35 -6.33 9.20
CA ASN A 46 28.29 -7.45 9.24
C ASN A 46 29.58 -7.00 9.95
N THR A 47 29.72 -7.32 11.24
CA THR A 47 31.03 -7.27 11.91
C THR A 47 31.64 -8.67 11.87
N GLY A 48 32.48 -8.91 10.87
CA GLY A 48 33.38 -10.04 10.87
C GLY A 48 34.37 -9.89 12.03
N ASP A 49 34.46 -10.92 12.85
CA ASP A 49 35.63 -11.13 13.70
C ASP A 49 36.30 -12.45 13.34
N ALA A 50 37.62 -12.37 13.22
CA ALA A 50 38.49 -13.40 12.73
C ALA A 50 38.97 -14.28 13.89
N SER A 51 38.76 -15.60 13.77
CA SER A 51 39.59 -16.55 14.52
C SER A 51 39.93 -17.78 13.67
N THR A 52 41.09 -17.70 13.04
CA THR A 52 42.11 -18.75 12.92
C THR A 52 41.65 -20.21 13.07
N ARG A 53 41.56 -20.92 11.94
CA ARG A 53 41.86 -22.36 11.89
C ARG A 53 42.81 -22.70 10.73
N VAL A 54 43.79 -23.50 11.10
CA VAL A 54 45.00 -23.92 10.38
C VAL A 54 44.65 -24.69 9.10
N MET A 55 45.19 -24.24 7.96
CA MET A 55 45.14 -24.97 6.70
C MET A 55 46.37 -25.88 6.55
N ALA A 56 46.11 -27.17 6.31
CA ALA A 56 47.10 -28.13 5.85
C ALA A 56 47.40 -27.94 4.36
N ARG A 57 48.70 -27.98 4.05
CA ARG A 57 49.33 -27.73 2.75
C ARG A 57 49.18 -28.93 1.80
N ARG A 58 48.73 -28.71 0.55
CA ARG A 58 49.03 -29.60 -0.59
C ARG A 58 49.23 -28.76 -1.86
N GLN A 59 50.31 -29.08 -2.57
CA GLN A 59 50.84 -28.43 -3.77
C GLN A 59 50.21 -28.97 -5.07
N MET A 60 50.51 -28.25 -6.16
CA MET A 60 50.37 -28.54 -7.60
C MET A 60 49.02 -28.13 -8.20
N THR A 61 48.92 -27.37 -9.29
CA THR A 61 49.82 -27.10 -10.43
C THR A 61 49.37 -25.83 -11.17
N SER A 62 50.33 -25.16 -11.81
CA SER A 62 50.20 -23.90 -12.58
C SER A 62 49.51 -24.10 -13.93
N ILE A 63 48.52 -23.27 -14.25
CA ILE A 63 48.01 -23.01 -15.61
C ILE A 63 48.01 -21.49 -15.80
N GLU A 64 48.76 -21.01 -16.81
CA GLU A 64 48.84 -19.61 -17.21
C GLU A 64 47.51 -19.10 -17.82
N PRO A 65 47.08 -17.86 -17.53
CA PRO A 65 46.04 -17.19 -18.30
C PRO A 65 46.62 -16.48 -19.55
N PRO A 66 45.90 -16.43 -20.68
CA PRO A 66 46.34 -15.68 -21.85
C PRO A 66 46.21 -14.16 -21.64
N SER A 67 47.13 -13.42 -22.28
CA SER A 67 47.31 -11.96 -22.23
C SER A 67 46.12 -11.17 -22.81
N PRO A 68 45.90 -9.91 -22.36
CA PRO A 68 44.79 -9.07 -22.79
C PRO A 68 45.00 -8.44 -24.17
N ALA A 69 43.92 -8.36 -24.96
CA ALA A 69 43.89 -7.64 -26.23
C ALA A 69 43.88 -6.11 -26.00
N SER A 70 44.66 -5.39 -26.81
CA SER A 70 44.77 -3.92 -26.81
C SER A 70 43.49 -3.21 -27.25
N PRO A 71 43.29 -1.93 -26.85
CA PRO A 71 42.05 -1.19 -27.07
C PRO A 71 41.95 -0.59 -28.48
N LEU A 72 40.76 -0.65 -29.08
CA LEU A 72 40.40 0.12 -30.26
C LEU A 72 40.02 1.55 -29.85
N GLN A 73 40.58 2.54 -30.55
CA GLN A 73 40.30 3.97 -30.39
C GLN A 73 38.92 4.37 -30.95
N PRO A 74 38.33 5.49 -30.48
CA PRO A 74 36.98 5.91 -30.84
C PRO A 74 36.95 6.74 -32.14
N ASP A 75 35.99 6.44 -33.01
CA ASP A 75 35.62 7.32 -34.13
C ASP A 75 34.68 8.43 -33.63
N ASN A 76 35.19 9.67 -33.69
CA ASN A 76 34.42 10.90 -33.50
C ASN A 76 33.80 11.34 -34.82
N ALA A 77 32.47 11.29 -34.93
CA ALA A 77 31.71 12.08 -35.88
C ALA A 77 30.33 12.40 -35.31
N TRP A 78 29.88 13.63 -35.58
CA TRP A 78 28.56 14.23 -35.28
C TRP A 78 28.47 15.10 -34.01
N LEU A 79 29.00 16.31 -34.16
CA LEU A 79 28.51 17.54 -33.53
C LEU A 79 27.21 17.99 -34.23
N ALA A 80 26.10 18.08 -33.50
CA ALA A 80 25.01 19.04 -33.76
C ALA A 80 24.07 19.11 -32.54
N SER A 81 24.12 20.22 -31.81
CA SER A 81 23.16 20.58 -30.76
C SER A 81 21.80 20.96 -31.38
N PRO A 82 20.65 20.48 -30.87
CA PRO A 82 19.36 21.06 -31.21
C PRO A 82 19.07 22.30 -30.37
N SER A 83 18.65 23.36 -31.06
CA SER A 83 18.23 24.66 -30.53
C SER A 83 16.87 24.61 -29.81
N ALA A 84 16.69 25.55 -28.87
CA ALA A 84 15.49 25.72 -28.05
C ALA A 84 14.22 26.05 -28.88
N PRO A 85 13.03 25.64 -28.41
CA PRO A 85 11.76 25.95 -29.08
C PRO A 85 11.34 27.44 -28.88
N PRO A 86 10.64 28.05 -29.84
CA PRO A 86 10.19 29.44 -29.75
C PRO A 86 8.96 29.61 -28.84
N ALA A 87 8.86 30.79 -28.22
CA ALA A 87 7.78 31.19 -27.33
C ALA A 87 6.43 31.41 -28.05
N CYS A 88 5.34 31.15 -27.34
CA CYS A 88 3.96 31.35 -27.81
C CYS A 88 3.60 32.84 -27.93
N PRO A 89 2.84 33.27 -28.96
CA PRO A 89 2.24 34.61 -29.01
C PRO A 89 0.97 34.70 -28.15
N GLU A 90 0.78 35.85 -27.51
CA GLU A 90 -0.41 36.25 -26.77
C GLU A 90 -1.65 36.34 -27.69
N GLY A 91 -2.80 35.86 -27.21
CA GLY A 91 -4.09 36.00 -27.88
C GLY A 91 -4.86 37.25 -27.44
N PRO A 92 -5.73 37.83 -28.28
CA PRO A 92 -6.42 39.08 -27.97
C PRO A 92 -7.66 38.90 -27.08
N ASP A 93 -7.90 39.93 -26.28
CA ASP A 93 -9.12 40.18 -25.50
C ASP A 93 -10.41 40.01 -26.31
N LEU A 94 -11.41 39.32 -25.72
CA LEU A 94 -12.79 39.35 -26.20
C LEU A 94 -13.73 39.81 -25.08
N LEU A 95 -14.24 41.03 -25.28
CA LEU A 95 -15.36 41.63 -24.59
C LEU A 95 -16.63 40.80 -24.81
N LEU A 96 -17.34 40.45 -23.73
CA LEU A 96 -18.69 39.92 -23.77
C LEU A 96 -19.67 41.11 -23.65
N ASP A 97 -20.52 41.28 -24.68
CA ASP A 97 -21.67 42.18 -24.66
C ASP A 97 -22.85 41.46 -24.00
N ASP A 98 -23.37 42.11 -22.96
CA ASP A 98 -24.35 41.61 -22.01
C ASP A 98 -25.67 42.35 -22.27
N SER A 99 -26.43 41.91 -23.25
CA SER A 99 -27.80 42.39 -23.41
C SER A 99 -28.64 41.37 -24.16
N LEU A 100 -29.54 40.73 -23.43
CA LEU A 100 -30.87 40.27 -23.85
C LEU A 100 -31.34 39.27 -22.79
N PHE A 101 -32.05 39.73 -21.76
CA PHE A 101 -33.26 39.10 -21.21
C PHE A 101 -33.77 39.97 -20.05
N GLY A 102 -34.36 41.10 -20.40
CA GLY A 102 -35.20 41.89 -19.52
C GLY A 102 -36.66 41.41 -19.55
N SER A 103 -37.15 41.03 -18.37
CA SER A 103 -38.42 41.44 -17.76
C SER A 103 -39.73 41.36 -18.55
N ARG A 104 -40.66 40.52 -18.05
CA ARG A 104 -42.08 40.81 -17.70
C ARG A 104 -42.74 39.46 -17.35
N LEU A 105 -43.45 39.30 -16.23
CA LEU A 105 -44.84 39.72 -16.07
C LEU A 105 -45.25 39.83 -14.59
N LEU A 106 -46.07 40.85 -14.31
CA LEU A 106 -46.71 41.19 -13.04
C LEU A 106 -48.15 40.62 -12.93
N ASN A 107 -48.61 40.56 -11.68
CA ASN A 107 -49.99 40.70 -11.16
C ASN A 107 -50.93 39.48 -11.08
N ARG A 108 -51.27 39.10 -9.82
CA ARG A 108 -52.62 38.70 -9.38
C ARG A 108 -52.85 39.04 -7.87
N PRO A 109 -54.11 39.28 -7.42
CA PRO A 109 -54.46 39.99 -6.19
C PRO A 109 -54.59 39.12 -4.92
N GLY A 110 -54.60 39.79 -3.76
CA GLY A 110 -54.32 39.26 -2.42
C GLY A 110 -55.39 38.45 -1.68
N ARG A 111 -54.91 37.77 -0.64
CA ARG A 111 -55.65 36.91 0.32
C ARG A 111 -55.31 37.38 1.77
N PRO A 112 -56.22 37.23 2.76
CA PRO A 112 -56.08 37.84 4.09
C PRO A 112 -54.98 37.18 4.94
N PRO A 113 -54.51 37.82 6.03
CA PRO A 113 -53.37 37.34 6.80
C PRO A 113 -53.73 36.07 7.57
N VAL A 114 -53.04 34.98 7.28
CA VAL A 114 -53.07 33.72 8.05
C VAL A 114 -51.96 33.79 9.08
N GLN A 115 -52.32 33.58 10.35
CA GLN A 115 -51.38 33.47 11.48
C GLN A 115 -50.32 32.40 11.22
N GLN A 116 -49.05 32.74 11.44
CA GLN A 116 -47.93 31.80 11.30
C GLN A 116 -48.00 30.73 12.41
N PRO A 117 -48.02 29.43 12.09
CA PRO A 117 -47.62 28.41 13.04
C PRO A 117 -46.09 28.44 13.19
N ASN A 118 -45.62 28.26 14.43
CA ASN A 118 -44.20 28.20 14.79
C ASN A 118 -43.38 27.32 13.82
N PRO A 119 -42.15 27.72 13.47
CA PRO A 119 -41.28 26.87 12.65
C PRO A 119 -41.01 25.58 13.42
N VAL A 120 -41.42 24.46 12.81
CA VAL A 120 -40.98 23.13 13.19
C VAL A 120 -39.46 23.13 13.05
N GLN A 121 -38.76 22.96 14.18
CA GLN A 121 -37.33 22.72 14.19
C GLN A 121 -37.09 21.40 13.45
N HIS A 122 -36.58 21.48 12.22
CA HIS A 122 -35.86 20.35 11.65
C HIS A 122 -34.65 20.11 12.57
N PRO A 123 -34.40 18.87 13.04
CA PRO A 123 -33.10 18.57 13.62
C PRO A 123 -32.07 18.89 12.53
N GLY A 124 -31.15 19.79 12.86
CA GLY A 124 -30.00 20.08 12.01
C GLY A 124 -29.18 18.81 11.78
N PRO A 125 -28.28 18.79 10.79
CA PRO A 125 -27.36 17.68 10.62
C PRO A 125 -26.62 17.48 11.96
N ASP A 126 -26.70 16.27 12.51
CA ASP A 126 -25.96 15.88 13.71
C ASP A 126 -24.48 16.19 13.50
N GLN A 127 -24.03 17.32 14.04
CA GLN A 127 -22.63 17.53 14.33
C GLN A 127 -22.34 16.69 15.57
N HIS A 128 -21.87 15.46 15.35
CA HIS A 128 -21.24 14.49 16.28
C HIS A 128 -21.63 13.02 16.06
N ALA A 129 -22.05 12.64 14.85
CA ALA A 129 -21.79 11.28 14.38
C ALA A 129 -20.42 11.27 13.69
N MET A 130 -19.34 11.07 14.46
CA MET A 130 -18.09 10.58 13.86
C MET A 130 -18.46 9.32 13.08
N PRO A 131 -18.16 9.20 11.78
CA PRO A 131 -18.33 7.94 11.10
C PRO A 131 -17.61 6.89 11.93
N SER A 132 -18.26 5.76 12.22
CA SER A 132 -17.54 4.61 12.75
C SER A 132 -16.45 4.28 11.74
N HIS A 133 -15.23 4.72 11.98
CA HIS A 133 -14.13 4.53 11.05
C HIS A 133 -13.74 3.04 11.09
N GLN A 134 -13.92 2.35 9.97
CA GLN A 134 -13.83 0.88 9.83
C GLN A 134 -12.45 0.40 9.35
N PHE A 135 -11.51 1.32 9.18
CA PHE A 135 -10.21 1.02 8.61
C PHE A 135 -9.21 0.63 9.70
N GLY A 136 -8.24 -0.20 9.34
CA GLY A 136 -7.09 -0.43 10.21
C GLY A 136 -6.02 0.64 10.03
N ILE A 137 -5.02 0.59 10.91
CA ILE A 137 -3.81 1.38 10.80
C ILE A 137 -2.58 0.53 11.12
N SER A 138 -1.54 0.67 10.32
CA SER A 138 -0.24 0.08 10.62
C SER A 138 0.46 0.82 11.76
N TYR A 139 1.17 0.07 12.60
CA TYR A 139 1.86 0.59 13.77
C TYR A 139 3.19 -0.13 13.98
N SER A 140 4.26 0.66 14.12
CA SER A 140 5.61 0.20 14.39
C SER A 140 5.98 0.53 15.85
N PRO A 141 6.27 -0.48 16.71
CA PRO A 141 6.54 -0.27 18.13
C PRO A 141 8.00 0.08 18.43
N TYR A 142 8.64 0.82 17.54
CA TYR A 142 10.01 1.30 17.70
C TYR A 142 10.04 2.79 18.00
N ARG A 143 11.09 3.22 18.68
CA ARG A 143 11.49 4.63 18.74
C ARG A 143 12.22 5.04 17.45
N PRO A 144 12.43 6.35 17.23
CA PRO A 144 13.18 6.85 16.07
C PRO A 144 14.57 6.22 15.86
N ASP A 145 15.21 5.74 16.92
CA ASP A 145 16.53 5.09 16.90
C ASP A 145 16.45 3.56 16.75
N ARG A 146 15.27 3.03 16.44
CA ARG A 146 14.93 1.59 16.37
C ARG A 146 14.91 0.87 17.72
N SER A 147 15.13 1.56 18.84
CA SER A 147 15.01 0.92 20.15
C SER A 147 13.56 0.52 20.43
N CYS A 148 13.38 -0.60 21.12
CA CYS A 148 12.06 -1.12 21.45
C CYS A 148 11.29 -0.16 22.37
N LYS A 149 10.04 0.15 22.02
CA LYS A 149 9.11 0.81 22.95
C LYS A 149 8.78 -0.11 24.14
N THR A 150 8.57 0.53 25.29
CA THR A 150 8.05 -0.09 26.51
C THR A 150 6.57 -0.37 26.37
N GLN A 151 6.01 -1.17 27.28
CA GLN A 151 4.57 -1.42 27.32
C GLN A 151 3.76 -0.12 27.50
N GLN A 152 4.26 0.83 28.30
CA GLN A 152 3.56 2.09 28.55
C GLN A 152 3.55 2.99 27.31
N GLU A 153 4.68 3.14 26.63
CA GLU A 153 4.72 3.91 25.37
C GLU A 153 3.78 3.31 24.31
N ILE A 154 3.73 1.97 24.18
CA ILE A 154 2.80 1.31 23.25
C ILE A 154 1.33 1.57 23.65
N LYS A 155 1.00 1.58 24.95
CA LYS A 155 -0.34 1.93 25.43
C LYS A 155 -0.68 3.37 25.10
N ASP A 156 0.24 4.29 25.38
CA ASP A 156 0.05 5.72 25.14
C ASP A 156 -0.17 5.99 23.64
N ASP A 157 0.58 5.31 22.77
CA ASP A 157 0.40 5.40 21.32
C ASP A 157 -0.95 4.84 20.88
N ILE A 158 -1.29 3.59 21.26
CA ILE A 158 -2.56 2.95 20.87
C ILE A 158 -3.78 3.72 21.40
N SER A 159 -3.65 4.39 22.55
CA SER A 159 -4.71 5.23 23.11
C SER A 159 -5.07 6.44 22.23
N LYS A 160 -4.13 6.92 21.40
CA LYS A 160 -4.34 8.04 20.46
C LYS A 160 -4.97 7.58 19.15
N LEU A 161 -4.84 6.30 18.81
CA LEU A 161 -5.37 5.68 17.58
C LEU A 161 -6.87 5.37 17.71
N ILE A 162 -7.66 6.29 18.27
CA ILE A 162 -9.06 6.06 18.69
C ILE A 162 -9.95 5.62 17.52
N GLU A 163 -9.67 6.10 16.32
CA GLU A 163 -10.48 5.87 15.12
C GLU A 163 -10.25 4.50 14.47
N TYR A 164 -9.22 3.76 14.90
CA TYR A 164 -8.81 2.53 14.22
C TYR A 164 -9.13 1.31 15.09
N PRO A 165 -10.18 0.52 14.77
CA PRO A 165 -10.50 -0.71 15.51
C PRO A 165 -9.47 -1.82 15.29
N LEU A 166 -8.66 -1.73 14.23
CA LEU A 166 -7.68 -2.73 13.84
C LEU A 166 -6.27 -2.11 13.80
N ILE A 167 -5.33 -2.71 14.53
CA ILE A 167 -3.91 -2.33 14.54
C ILE A 167 -3.12 -3.40 13.78
N ARG A 168 -2.40 -3.00 12.72
CA ARG A 168 -1.50 -3.90 11.99
C ARG A 168 -0.07 -3.78 12.52
N ILE A 169 0.57 -4.92 12.78
CA ILE A 169 1.97 -5.06 13.18
C ILE A 169 2.66 -6.14 12.33
N TYR A 170 3.98 -6.13 12.24
CA TYR A 170 4.72 -6.85 11.18
C TYR A 170 5.48 -8.10 11.65
N GLY A 171 5.95 -8.13 12.88
CA GLY A 171 6.84 -9.18 13.38
C GLY A 171 6.58 -9.52 14.85
N THR A 172 7.56 -10.20 15.46
CA THR A 172 7.55 -10.54 16.89
C THR A 172 8.69 -9.92 17.68
N ASP A 173 9.65 -9.29 17.00
CA ASP A 173 10.75 -8.61 17.63
C ASP A 173 10.28 -7.49 18.58
N CYS A 174 11.14 -7.12 19.52
CA CYS A 174 10.78 -6.27 20.66
C CYS A 174 9.63 -6.82 21.54
N GLY A 175 9.21 -8.08 21.37
CA GLY A 175 8.03 -8.66 22.01
C GLY A 175 6.75 -7.94 21.60
N GLN A 176 6.71 -7.40 20.37
CA GLN A 176 5.65 -6.52 19.93
C GLN A 176 4.28 -7.19 19.94
N THR A 177 4.21 -8.46 19.55
CA THR A 177 2.96 -9.23 19.49
C THR A 177 2.24 -9.22 20.83
N VAL A 178 2.94 -9.54 21.92
CA VAL A 178 2.36 -9.56 23.27
C VAL A 178 2.02 -8.15 23.75
N LYS A 179 2.93 -7.18 23.58
CA LYS A 179 2.75 -5.82 24.09
C LYS A 179 1.59 -5.09 23.41
N VAL A 180 1.50 -5.22 22.09
CA VAL A 180 0.43 -4.61 21.28
C VAL A 180 -0.90 -5.31 21.54
N ALA A 181 -0.93 -6.64 21.62
CA ALA A 181 -2.16 -7.36 21.98
C ALA A 181 -2.71 -6.94 23.36
N ARG A 182 -1.85 -6.72 24.35
CA ARG A 182 -2.26 -6.21 25.68
C ARG A 182 -2.86 -4.81 25.60
N ALA A 183 -2.18 -3.89 24.93
CA ALA A 183 -2.66 -2.52 24.77
C ALA A 183 -3.94 -2.45 23.91
N ALA A 184 -4.06 -3.25 22.85
CA ALA A 184 -5.26 -3.33 22.02
C ALA A 184 -6.50 -3.80 22.80
N ARG A 185 -6.35 -4.78 23.72
CA ARG A 185 -7.45 -5.23 24.59
C ARG A 185 -8.03 -4.11 25.46
N GLU A 186 -7.19 -3.24 26.00
CA GLU A 186 -7.61 -2.11 26.85
C GLU A 186 -8.53 -1.13 26.10
N HIS A 187 -8.41 -1.09 24.77
CA HIS A 187 -9.18 -0.22 23.89
C HIS A 187 -10.19 -0.97 22.99
N LYS A 188 -10.45 -2.25 23.27
CA LYS A 188 -11.36 -3.11 22.47
C LYS A 188 -10.99 -3.14 20.97
N LYS A 189 -9.70 -3.10 20.67
CA LYS A 189 -9.15 -3.19 19.32
C LYS A 189 -8.70 -4.63 19.04
N GLN A 190 -8.65 -4.99 17.77
CA GLN A 190 -8.05 -6.23 17.30
C GLN A 190 -6.69 -5.96 16.65
N VAL A 191 -5.90 -7.01 16.47
CA VAL A 191 -4.57 -6.96 15.87
C VAL A 191 -4.54 -7.77 14.58
N PHE A 192 -4.07 -7.15 13.50
CA PHE A 192 -3.57 -7.83 12.32
C PHE A 192 -2.07 -8.06 12.57
N ALA A 193 -1.71 -9.27 13.00
CA ALA A 193 -0.35 -9.59 13.41
C ALA A 193 0.45 -10.28 12.29
N GLY A 194 1.67 -9.80 12.04
CA GLY A 194 2.59 -10.36 11.05
C GLY A 194 3.65 -11.27 11.65
N VAL A 195 3.85 -12.42 11.02
CA VAL A 195 4.98 -13.32 11.21
C VAL A 195 5.96 -13.02 10.08
N TYR A 196 6.89 -12.11 10.32
CA TYR A 196 7.84 -11.66 9.30
C TYR A 196 8.77 -12.79 8.82
N GLU A 197 9.41 -13.47 9.77
CA GLU A 197 10.38 -14.55 9.50
C GLU A 197 9.66 -15.89 9.21
N LEU A 198 9.98 -16.51 8.07
CA LEU A 198 9.48 -17.86 7.75
C LEU A 198 10.28 -18.97 8.43
N ALA A 199 11.46 -18.64 8.95
CA ALA A 199 12.28 -19.57 9.69
C ALA A 199 11.69 -19.82 11.09
N ASP A 200 11.82 -21.05 11.58
CA ASP A 200 11.51 -21.44 12.96
C ASP A 200 10.09 -21.07 13.45
N LEU A 201 9.09 -21.19 12.56
CA LEU A 201 7.67 -20.96 12.87
C LEU A 201 7.19 -21.62 14.19
N PRO A 202 7.59 -22.86 14.55
CA PRO A 202 7.19 -23.47 15.82
C PRO A 202 7.59 -22.67 17.05
N ASN A 203 8.71 -21.94 17.02
CA ASN A 203 9.13 -21.08 18.11
C ASN A 203 8.51 -19.69 18.00
N THR A 204 8.53 -19.07 16.82
CA THR A 204 7.93 -17.74 16.58
C THR A 204 6.45 -17.70 16.98
N LEU A 205 5.69 -18.76 16.67
CA LEU A 205 4.26 -18.83 16.96
C LEU A 205 3.94 -19.05 18.46
N LYS A 206 4.92 -19.32 19.32
CA LYS A 206 4.70 -19.36 20.79
C LYS A 206 4.31 -17.99 21.32
N GLU A 207 4.87 -16.91 20.78
CA GLU A 207 4.54 -15.55 21.20
C GLU A 207 3.09 -15.17 20.91
N TYR A 208 2.50 -15.74 19.86
CA TYR A 208 1.08 -15.55 19.53
C TYR A 208 0.18 -16.25 20.54
N LYS A 209 0.55 -17.46 20.95
CA LYS A 209 -0.15 -18.18 22.02
C LYS A 209 -0.02 -17.45 23.34
N GLU A 210 1.15 -16.90 23.66
CA GLU A 210 1.34 -16.06 24.84
C GLU A 210 0.46 -14.80 24.78
N ALA A 211 0.46 -14.11 23.65
CA ALA A 211 -0.37 -12.92 23.44
C ALA A 211 -1.87 -13.23 23.55
N ALA A 212 -2.31 -14.42 23.13
CA ALA A 212 -3.68 -14.90 23.30
C ALA A 212 -4.00 -15.36 24.73
N SER A 213 -3.01 -15.63 25.57
CA SER A 213 -3.24 -16.15 26.93
C SER A 213 -3.83 -15.10 27.86
N LEU A 214 -4.76 -15.52 28.72
CA LEU A 214 -5.42 -14.69 29.71
C LEU A 214 -4.89 -14.98 31.13
N PRO A 215 -4.99 -14.03 32.07
CA PRO A 215 -4.51 -14.22 33.45
C PRO A 215 -5.18 -15.36 34.21
N ASP A 216 -6.39 -15.76 33.81
CA ASP A 216 -7.15 -16.87 34.40
C ASP A 216 -6.76 -18.25 33.85
N GLY A 217 -5.75 -18.32 32.98
CA GLY A 217 -5.29 -19.54 32.32
C GLY A 217 -6.09 -19.90 31.05
N GLY A 218 -7.08 -19.10 30.67
CA GLY A 218 -7.79 -19.22 29.39
C GLY A 218 -6.99 -18.66 28.21
N THR A 219 -7.58 -18.77 27.02
CA THR A 219 -7.06 -18.13 25.81
C THR A 219 -8.16 -17.32 25.13
N ASP A 220 -7.85 -16.09 24.78
CA ASP A 220 -8.66 -15.24 23.92
C ASP A 220 -7.90 -14.96 22.62
N TRP A 221 -8.18 -15.81 21.63
CA TRP A 221 -7.68 -15.69 20.27
C TRP A 221 -8.41 -14.61 19.46
N SER A 222 -9.51 -14.03 19.96
CA SER A 222 -10.25 -12.98 19.25
C SER A 222 -9.51 -11.64 19.19
N ILE A 223 -8.46 -11.49 20.02
CA ILE A 223 -7.52 -10.36 19.92
C ILE A 223 -6.86 -10.27 18.54
N PHE A 224 -6.70 -11.39 17.83
CA PHE A 224 -6.14 -11.42 16.49
C PHE A 224 -7.25 -11.44 15.44
N HIS A 225 -7.39 -10.33 14.71
CA HIS A 225 -8.22 -10.27 13.52
C HIS A 225 -7.67 -11.19 12.42
N THR A 226 -6.36 -11.14 12.19
CA THR A 226 -5.67 -11.94 11.15
C THR A 226 -4.24 -12.18 11.58
N ILE A 227 -3.68 -13.33 11.20
CA ILE A 227 -2.25 -13.59 11.27
C ILE A 227 -1.70 -13.70 9.84
N ALA A 228 -0.82 -12.76 9.45
CA ALA A 228 -0.07 -12.82 8.20
C ALA A 228 1.22 -13.61 8.38
N VAL A 229 1.54 -14.45 7.40
CA VAL A 229 2.81 -15.18 7.33
C VAL A 229 3.61 -14.65 6.14
N GLY A 230 4.70 -13.97 6.45
CA GLY A 230 5.49 -13.18 5.50
C GLY A 230 4.86 -11.81 5.17
N ASN A 231 5.72 -10.90 4.74
CA ASN A 231 5.35 -9.60 4.18
C ASN A 231 6.30 -9.27 3.03
N GLU A 232 5.78 -9.23 1.80
CA GLU A 232 6.53 -8.86 0.59
C GLU A 232 7.80 -9.70 0.32
N LEU A 233 7.81 -10.96 0.77
CA LEU A 233 8.97 -11.83 0.65
C LEU A 233 9.21 -12.26 -0.81
N VAL A 234 8.17 -12.30 -1.65
CA VAL A 234 8.34 -12.59 -3.08
C VAL A 234 8.73 -11.33 -3.83
N ASN A 235 8.14 -10.17 -3.51
CA ASN A 235 8.54 -8.87 -4.07
C ASN A 235 10.04 -8.57 -3.84
N SER A 236 10.51 -8.81 -2.61
CA SER A 236 11.92 -8.64 -2.23
C SER A 236 12.86 -9.71 -2.80
N GLY A 237 12.32 -10.78 -3.39
CA GLY A 237 13.11 -11.92 -3.87
C GLY A 237 13.73 -12.78 -2.76
N MET A 238 13.31 -12.58 -1.50
CA MET A 238 13.81 -13.34 -0.34
C MET A 238 13.24 -14.76 -0.27
N ALA A 239 12.05 -14.99 -0.83
CA ALA A 239 11.41 -16.30 -0.87
C ALA A 239 10.70 -16.53 -2.21
N SER A 240 10.60 -17.79 -2.64
CA SER A 240 9.73 -18.14 -3.77
C SER A 240 8.26 -18.22 -3.32
N PRO A 241 7.28 -18.11 -4.24
CA PRO A 241 5.88 -18.33 -3.91
C PRO A 241 5.63 -19.70 -3.22
N ALA A 242 6.37 -20.73 -3.62
CA ALA A 242 6.26 -22.07 -3.04
C ALA A 242 6.73 -22.10 -1.58
N ASP A 243 7.83 -21.40 -1.26
CA ASP A 243 8.36 -21.32 0.11
C ASP A 243 7.35 -20.61 1.03
N VAL A 244 6.77 -19.50 0.56
CA VAL A 244 5.75 -18.74 1.29
C VAL A 244 4.50 -19.59 1.55
N ILE A 245 3.99 -20.30 0.52
CA ILE A 245 2.83 -21.19 0.67
C ILE A 245 3.13 -22.35 1.63
N GLY A 246 4.33 -22.90 1.59
CA GLY A 246 4.79 -23.94 2.52
C GLY A 246 4.75 -23.44 3.97
N ALA A 247 5.35 -22.28 4.23
CA ALA A 247 5.36 -21.64 5.53
C ALA A 247 3.94 -21.30 6.02
N LEU A 248 3.09 -20.76 5.15
CA LEU A 248 1.69 -20.44 5.44
C LEU A 248 0.92 -21.68 5.92
N ASN A 249 1.08 -22.82 5.24
CA ASN A 249 0.43 -24.07 5.61
C ASN A 249 0.95 -24.65 6.93
N GLN A 250 2.25 -24.53 7.19
CA GLN A 250 2.84 -24.95 8.47
C GLN A 250 2.32 -24.09 9.62
N ALA A 251 2.34 -22.77 9.47
CA ALA A 251 1.80 -21.83 10.46
C ALA A 251 0.31 -22.08 10.71
N ARG A 252 -0.47 -22.31 9.65
CA ARG A 252 -1.89 -22.69 9.74
C ARG A 252 -2.09 -23.93 10.61
N THR A 253 -1.31 -24.99 10.38
CA THR A 253 -1.39 -26.22 11.19
C THR A 253 -1.14 -25.95 12.67
N ILE A 254 -0.09 -25.19 12.99
CA ILE A 254 0.31 -24.84 14.36
C ILE A 254 -0.77 -24.00 15.04
N LEU A 255 -1.20 -22.91 14.39
CA LEU A 255 -2.19 -21.97 14.92
C LEU A 255 -3.55 -22.64 15.15
N ARG A 256 -4.00 -23.48 14.21
CA ARG A 256 -5.28 -24.19 14.34
C ARG A 256 -5.26 -25.22 15.49
N ARG A 257 -4.12 -25.89 15.70
CA ARG A 257 -3.88 -26.77 16.87
C ARG A 257 -3.93 -25.98 18.18
N ASP A 258 -3.34 -24.79 18.20
CA ASP A 258 -3.25 -23.97 19.40
C ASP A 258 -4.53 -23.17 19.72
N GLY A 259 -5.54 -23.24 18.83
CA GLY A 259 -6.90 -22.77 19.08
C GLY A 259 -7.34 -21.59 18.20
N TYR A 260 -6.43 -20.98 17.44
CA TYR A 260 -6.76 -19.86 16.57
C TYR A 260 -7.69 -20.30 15.44
N LYS A 261 -8.85 -19.66 15.29
CA LYS A 261 -9.83 -19.93 14.23
C LYS A 261 -9.97 -18.80 13.20
N GLY A 262 -9.28 -17.67 13.41
CA GLY A 262 -9.34 -16.53 12.50
C GLY A 262 -8.51 -16.71 11.22
N PRO A 263 -8.61 -15.76 10.29
CA PRO A 263 -7.89 -15.77 9.02
C PRO A 263 -6.36 -15.88 9.14
N ILE A 264 -5.79 -16.67 8.25
CA ILE A 264 -4.35 -16.84 8.04
C ILE A 264 -4.05 -16.59 6.57
N VAL A 265 -3.24 -15.58 6.32
CA VAL A 265 -2.92 -15.07 4.98
C VAL A 265 -1.41 -14.89 4.81
N THR A 266 -0.97 -14.70 3.58
CA THR A 266 0.34 -14.08 3.29
C THR A 266 0.11 -12.72 2.64
N VAL A 267 1.00 -11.76 2.93
CA VAL A 267 0.92 -10.39 2.39
C VAL A 267 2.05 -10.20 1.39
N ASP A 268 1.71 -9.67 0.22
CA ASP A 268 2.68 -9.19 -0.76
C ASP A 268 2.11 -7.98 -1.51
N THR A 269 2.90 -7.37 -2.39
CA THR A 269 2.46 -6.27 -3.24
C THR A 269 1.36 -6.73 -4.21
N PHE A 270 0.43 -5.82 -4.55
CA PHE A 270 -0.62 -6.13 -5.52
C PHE A 270 -0.07 -6.68 -6.85
N SER A 271 1.06 -6.15 -7.32
CA SER A 271 1.70 -6.56 -8.57
C SER A 271 2.24 -7.99 -8.50
N VAL A 272 2.83 -8.39 -7.37
CA VAL A 272 3.22 -9.78 -7.12
C VAL A 272 2.00 -10.68 -7.09
N LEU A 273 0.93 -10.29 -6.41
CA LEU A 273 -0.28 -11.13 -6.31
C LEU A 273 -1.02 -11.28 -7.64
N LEU A 274 -0.92 -10.30 -8.56
CA LEU A 274 -1.39 -10.44 -9.94
C LEU A 274 -0.58 -11.47 -10.73
N LYS A 275 0.74 -11.52 -10.51
CA LYS A 275 1.65 -12.47 -11.18
C LYS A 275 1.61 -13.87 -10.56
N HIS A 276 1.39 -13.94 -9.25
CA HIS A 276 1.40 -15.13 -8.42
C HIS A 276 0.10 -15.28 -7.62
N PRO A 277 -1.06 -15.43 -8.29
CA PRO A 277 -2.36 -15.53 -7.61
C PRO A 277 -2.47 -16.76 -6.70
N GLU A 278 -1.58 -17.76 -6.83
CA GLU A 278 -1.47 -18.90 -5.93
C GLU A 278 -1.26 -18.49 -4.45
N LEU A 279 -0.58 -17.36 -4.18
CA LEU A 279 -0.40 -16.82 -2.83
C LEU A 279 -1.74 -16.42 -2.20
N CYS A 280 -2.58 -15.77 -3.00
CA CYS A 280 -3.95 -15.42 -2.64
C CYS A 280 -4.82 -16.67 -2.48
N ILE A 281 -4.71 -17.63 -3.39
CA ILE A 281 -5.50 -18.87 -3.36
C ILE A 281 -5.18 -19.70 -2.11
N ALA A 282 -3.91 -19.76 -1.70
CA ALA A 282 -3.48 -20.46 -0.49
C ALA A 282 -3.88 -19.75 0.82
N SER A 283 -4.18 -18.45 0.77
CA SER A 283 -4.61 -17.61 1.89
C SER A 283 -6.13 -17.68 2.13
N ASP A 284 -6.57 -17.36 3.35
CA ASP A 284 -8.02 -17.32 3.67
C ASP A 284 -8.74 -16.18 2.90
N TYR A 285 -8.04 -15.08 2.64
CA TYR A 285 -8.41 -14.01 1.70
C TYR A 285 -7.15 -13.43 1.03
N CYS A 286 -7.30 -12.64 -0.03
CA CYS A 286 -6.19 -11.95 -0.67
C CYS A 286 -5.76 -10.73 0.15
N ALA A 287 -4.51 -10.67 0.59
CA ALA A 287 -4.01 -9.57 1.42
C ALA A 287 -2.89 -8.83 0.67
N ALA A 288 -3.18 -7.62 0.19
CA ALA A 288 -2.32 -6.91 -0.75
C ALA A 288 -1.82 -5.57 -0.21
N ASN A 289 -0.52 -5.30 -0.33
CA ASN A 289 0.03 -3.96 -0.16
C ASN A 289 -0.09 -3.18 -1.48
N CYS A 290 -0.61 -1.96 -1.42
CA CYS A 290 -0.80 -1.12 -2.61
C CYS A 290 -0.77 0.37 -2.26
N HIS A 291 0.27 1.07 -2.72
CA HIS A 291 0.40 2.51 -2.56
C HIS A 291 0.43 3.17 -3.94
N ALA A 292 -0.51 4.08 -4.19
CA ALA A 292 -0.56 4.83 -5.44
C ALA A 292 0.71 5.68 -5.68
N PHE A 293 1.39 6.12 -4.61
CA PHE A 293 2.63 6.91 -4.68
C PHE A 293 3.72 6.27 -5.55
N PHE A 294 3.78 4.94 -5.60
CA PHE A 294 4.81 4.22 -6.36
C PHE A 294 4.52 4.11 -7.86
N ASP A 295 3.32 4.48 -8.31
CA ASP A 295 3.04 4.66 -9.72
C ASP A 295 3.22 6.14 -10.09
N ALA A 296 4.21 6.40 -10.95
CA ALA A 296 4.65 7.73 -11.36
C ALA A 296 3.56 8.55 -12.08
N THR A 297 2.44 7.92 -12.45
CA THR A 297 1.30 8.53 -13.14
C THR A 297 0.15 8.90 -12.19
N GLN A 298 0.23 8.54 -10.92
CA GLN A 298 -0.86 8.74 -9.96
C GLN A 298 -0.72 10.05 -9.22
N HIS A 299 -1.80 10.83 -9.21
CA HIS A 299 -1.96 11.98 -8.32
C HIS A 299 -2.54 11.52 -6.97
N ALA A 300 -2.23 12.25 -5.90
CA ALA A 300 -2.79 11.99 -4.57
C ALA A 300 -4.33 11.87 -4.57
N SER A 301 -5.02 12.71 -5.35
CA SER A 301 -6.48 12.67 -5.48
C SER A 301 -7.01 11.35 -6.05
N ASN A 302 -6.19 10.62 -6.82
CA ASN A 302 -6.53 9.33 -7.41
C ASN A 302 -6.07 8.12 -6.57
N ALA A 303 -5.46 8.34 -5.40
CA ALA A 303 -4.93 7.25 -4.58
C ALA A 303 -5.99 6.20 -4.22
N GLY A 304 -7.17 6.62 -3.79
CA GLY A 304 -8.28 5.73 -3.46
C GLY A 304 -8.82 4.93 -4.65
N PRO A 305 -9.25 5.58 -5.75
CA PRO A 305 -9.74 4.89 -6.94
C PRO A 305 -8.73 3.90 -7.51
N TYR A 306 -7.45 4.29 -7.61
CA TYR A 306 -6.39 3.41 -8.09
C TYR A 306 -6.22 2.18 -7.21
N VAL A 307 -6.10 2.35 -5.89
CA VAL A 307 -5.90 1.24 -4.95
C VAL A 307 -7.10 0.29 -4.93
N LEU A 308 -8.33 0.83 -5.04
CA LEU A 308 -9.54 0.03 -5.17
C LEU A 308 -9.57 -0.77 -6.48
N GLU A 309 -9.15 -0.17 -7.59
CA GLU A 309 -9.01 -0.86 -8.88
C GLU A 309 -8.01 -2.02 -8.78
N GLN A 310 -6.85 -1.81 -8.16
CA GLN A 310 -5.87 -2.87 -7.95
C GLN A 310 -6.41 -3.99 -7.06
N ALA A 311 -7.18 -3.68 -6.01
CA ALA A 311 -7.85 -4.68 -5.19
C ALA A 311 -8.82 -5.55 -6.02
N HIS A 312 -9.56 -4.94 -6.95
CA HIS A 312 -10.44 -5.66 -7.87
C HIS A 312 -9.67 -6.53 -8.86
N ALA A 313 -8.55 -6.04 -9.38
CA ALA A 313 -7.70 -6.81 -10.29
C ALA A 313 -7.11 -8.05 -9.59
N VAL A 314 -6.60 -7.90 -8.37
CA VAL A 314 -6.11 -9.01 -7.53
C VAL A 314 -7.23 -10.01 -7.25
N SER A 315 -8.41 -9.53 -6.86
CA SER A 315 -9.58 -10.39 -6.65
C SER A 315 -9.93 -11.21 -7.89
N ALA A 316 -9.97 -10.57 -9.06
CA ALA A 316 -10.28 -11.23 -10.33
C ALA A 316 -9.23 -12.30 -10.69
N ALA A 317 -7.93 -11.99 -10.54
CA ALA A 317 -6.84 -12.94 -10.77
C ALA A 317 -6.91 -14.15 -9.83
N ALA A 318 -7.42 -13.95 -8.60
CA ALA A 318 -7.62 -14.99 -7.60
C ALA A 318 -9.03 -15.64 -7.66
N GLY A 319 -9.73 -15.56 -8.80
CA GLY A 319 -11.03 -16.23 -8.99
C GLY A 319 -12.19 -15.59 -8.23
N GLY A 320 -12.15 -14.27 -8.02
CA GLY A 320 -13.15 -13.50 -7.28
C GLY A 320 -13.00 -13.58 -5.76
N LYS A 321 -11.86 -14.08 -5.26
CA LYS A 321 -11.59 -14.14 -3.82
C LYS A 321 -11.55 -12.72 -3.23
N HIS A 322 -12.14 -12.57 -2.04
CA HIS A 322 -12.13 -11.31 -1.30
C HIS A 322 -10.70 -10.75 -1.16
N THR A 323 -10.53 -9.45 -1.39
CA THR A 323 -9.23 -8.76 -1.31
C THR A 323 -9.30 -7.58 -0.36
N MET A 324 -8.41 -7.61 0.63
CA MET A 324 -8.16 -6.53 1.58
C MET A 324 -6.83 -5.85 1.22
N ILE A 325 -6.83 -4.52 1.22
CA ILE A 325 -5.61 -3.72 1.11
C ILE A 325 -5.01 -3.56 2.50
N THR A 326 -3.87 -4.19 2.71
CA THR A 326 -3.25 -4.30 4.03
C THR A 326 -2.27 -3.18 4.33
N GLU A 327 -1.82 -2.45 3.31
CA GLU A 327 -1.13 -1.18 3.43
C GLU A 327 -1.51 -0.29 2.26
N SER A 328 -1.89 0.94 2.57
CA SER A 328 -1.94 2.03 1.61
C SER A 328 -1.76 3.38 2.32
N GLY A 329 -1.08 4.31 1.66
CA GLY A 329 -0.80 5.62 2.23
C GLY A 329 -0.15 6.54 1.22
N TRP A 330 0.36 7.66 1.71
CA TRP A 330 1.10 8.63 0.91
C TRP A 330 2.12 9.36 1.80
N PRO A 331 3.37 9.56 1.36
CA PRO A 331 4.36 10.22 2.18
C PRO A 331 4.17 11.75 2.23
N HIS A 332 4.42 12.36 3.38
CA HIS A 332 4.36 13.80 3.56
C HIS A 332 5.66 14.53 3.20
N ALA A 333 6.77 13.81 3.02
CA ALA A 333 8.05 14.34 2.56
C ALA A 333 8.84 13.27 1.77
N GLY A 334 9.91 13.69 1.09
CA GLY A 334 10.70 12.87 0.17
C GLY A 334 10.79 13.51 -1.22
N ASP A 335 11.21 12.72 -2.19
CA ASP A 335 11.32 13.12 -3.59
C ASP A 335 10.04 12.74 -4.37
N PRO A 336 9.67 13.51 -5.42
CA PRO A 336 8.60 13.12 -6.33
C PRO A 336 8.91 11.86 -7.12
N ASN A 337 7.89 11.03 -7.31
CA ASN A 337 7.87 9.96 -8.32
C ASN A 337 6.97 10.39 -9.48
N GLY A 338 7.53 10.99 -10.52
CA GLY A 338 6.74 11.56 -11.62
C GLY A 338 5.74 12.61 -11.12
N VAL A 339 4.44 12.37 -11.30
CA VAL A 339 3.36 13.26 -10.79
C VAL A 339 2.93 12.95 -9.35
N ALA A 340 3.43 11.85 -8.77
CA ALA A 340 3.20 11.50 -7.37
C ALA A 340 4.16 12.30 -6.48
N VAL A 341 3.70 13.47 -6.02
CA VAL A 341 4.50 14.40 -5.21
C VAL A 341 4.21 14.20 -3.71
N PRO A 342 5.22 13.93 -2.86
CA PRO A 342 5.04 13.93 -1.42
C PRO A 342 4.87 15.36 -0.87
N SER A 343 3.89 15.56 -0.02
CA SER A 343 3.70 16.79 0.78
C SER A 343 2.64 16.55 1.86
N PRO A 344 2.58 17.35 2.93
CA PRO A 344 1.51 17.22 3.92
C PRO A 344 0.11 17.36 3.30
N GLU A 345 -0.05 18.27 2.33
CA GLU A 345 -1.32 18.46 1.63
C GLU A 345 -1.67 17.27 0.73
N ASN A 346 -0.71 16.72 -0.02
CA ASN A 346 -0.96 15.54 -0.85
C ASN A 346 -1.20 14.29 0.00
N GLN A 347 -0.54 14.16 1.16
CA GLN A 347 -0.84 13.08 2.10
C GLN A 347 -2.29 13.17 2.56
N ARG A 348 -2.75 14.35 2.99
CA ARG A 348 -4.15 14.58 3.38
C ARG A 348 -5.12 14.23 2.25
N VAL A 349 -4.87 14.72 1.03
CA VAL A 349 -5.70 14.46 -0.16
C VAL A 349 -5.76 12.96 -0.49
N ALA A 350 -4.64 12.25 -0.40
CA ALA A 350 -4.57 10.81 -0.66
C ALA A 350 -5.33 10.00 0.40
N LEU A 351 -5.15 10.32 1.69
CA LEU A 351 -5.89 9.66 2.77
C LEU A 351 -7.40 9.90 2.66
N ASP A 352 -7.83 11.10 2.29
CA ASP A 352 -9.24 11.41 2.02
C ASP A 352 -9.78 10.66 0.79
N SER A 353 -8.94 10.48 -0.23
CA SER A 353 -9.29 9.68 -1.42
C SER A 353 -9.47 8.19 -1.07
N LEU A 354 -8.52 7.62 -0.32
CA LEU A 354 -8.56 6.25 0.18
C LEU A 354 -9.80 5.99 1.03
N ARG A 355 -10.03 6.81 2.07
CA ARG A 355 -11.19 6.69 2.96
C ARG A 355 -12.51 6.75 2.20
N ARG A 356 -12.66 7.66 1.23
CA ARG A 356 -13.87 7.75 0.41
C ARG A 356 -14.08 6.51 -0.45
N SER A 357 -13.03 6.02 -1.10
CA SER A 357 -13.11 4.88 -2.02
C SER A 357 -13.44 3.57 -1.30
N PHE A 358 -13.02 3.42 -0.05
CA PHE A 358 -13.28 2.24 0.78
C PHE A 358 -14.45 2.43 1.78
N SER A 359 -15.19 3.53 1.72
CA SER A 359 -16.23 3.88 2.70
C SER A 359 -17.40 2.89 2.81
N HIS A 360 -17.60 2.03 1.82
CA HIS A 360 -18.63 0.98 1.81
C HIS A 360 -18.04 -0.43 1.93
N ARG A 361 -16.78 -0.53 2.34
CA ARG A 361 -15.99 -1.77 2.40
C ARG A 361 -15.30 -1.87 3.75
N GLU A 362 -16.11 -2.10 4.78
CA GLU A 362 -15.65 -2.15 6.17
C GLU A 362 -14.56 -3.21 6.32
N GLY A 363 -13.40 -2.85 6.89
CA GLY A 363 -12.30 -3.80 7.11
C GLY A 363 -11.42 -4.10 5.89
N ASP A 364 -11.68 -3.52 4.72
CA ASP A 364 -10.92 -3.82 3.49
C ASP A 364 -9.66 -2.94 3.30
N LEU A 365 -9.38 -2.04 4.24
CA LEU A 365 -8.27 -1.09 4.14
C LEU A 365 -7.56 -0.91 5.48
N VAL A 366 -6.24 -1.00 5.45
CA VAL A 366 -5.33 -0.60 6.53
C VAL A 366 -4.46 0.55 6.02
N LEU A 367 -4.55 1.69 6.70
CA LEU A 367 -3.76 2.87 6.38
C LEU A 367 -2.32 2.74 6.89
N PHE A 368 -1.36 3.13 6.06
CA PHE A 368 0.06 3.14 6.36
C PHE A 368 0.56 4.58 6.50
N THR A 369 1.04 5.03 7.65
CA THR A 369 1.17 4.35 8.96
C THR A 369 0.89 5.32 10.12
N ALA A 370 0.77 4.84 11.36
CA ALA A 370 0.47 5.69 12.51
C ALA A 370 1.51 6.81 12.72
N TYR A 371 2.79 6.47 12.80
CA TYR A 371 3.87 7.41 13.11
C TYR A 371 5.00 7.28 12.09
N ASP A 372 5.77 8.36 11.93
CA ASP A 372 6.98 8.35 11.12
C ASP A 372 8.02 7.36 11.66
N ASP A 373 8.46 6.45 10.80
CA ASP A 373 9.45 5.42 11.11
C ASP A 373 10.86 5.93 10.82
N MET A 374 11.33 6.87 11.65
CA MET A 374 12.62 7.57 11.45
C MET A 374 13.86 6.66 11.43
N TRP A 375 13.72 5.42 11.90
CA TRP A 375 14.77 4.41 11.88
C TRP A 375 14.97 3.76 10.50
N LYS A 376 14.00 3.93 9.58
CA LYS A 376 14.11 3.42 8.22
C LYS A 376 15.14 4.20 7.42
N LYS A 377 15.69 3.54 6.41
CA LYS A 377 16.70 4.12 5.52
C LYS A 377 16.05 4.56 4.23
N ASP A 378 16.15 5.85 3.96
CA ASP A 378 15.80 6.43 2.69
C ASP A 378 16.76 5.93 1.60
N ASN A 379 16.21 5.66 0.42
CA ASN A 379 16.97 5.34 -0.76
C ASN A 379 16.24 5.83 -2.03
N GLN A 380 16.92 5.77 -3.17
CA GLN A 380 16.35 6.25 -4.43
C GLN A 380 15.11 5.47 -4.90
N TYR A 381 14.99 4.19 -4.55
CA TYR A 381 13.86 3.34 -4.97
C TYR A 381 12.60 3.69 -4.17
N THR A 382 12.79 4.17 -2.95
CA THR A 382 11.70 4.65 -2.10
C THR A 382 11.50 6.15 -2.19
N PHE A 383 12.16 6.80 -3.17
CA PHE A 383 12.10 8.24 -3.39
C PHE A 383 12.42 9.05 -2.13
N ASN A 384 13.36 8.57 -1.32
CA ASN A 384 13.74 9.17 -0.04
C ASN A 384 12.53 9.48 0.89
N ALA A 385 11.49 8.64 0.81
CA ALA A 385 10.22 8.89 1.48
C ALA A 385 9.93 7.94 2.66
N GLU A 386 10.74 6.89 2.88
CA GLU A 386 10.47 5.81 3.85
C GLU A 386 10.16 6.28 5.26
N ARG A 387 10.80 7.38 5.68
CA ARG A 387 10.66 7.91 7.04
C ARG A 387 9.40 8.75 7.25
N PHE A 388 8.66 9.11 6.19
CA PHE A 388 7.69 10.22 6.22
C PHE A 388 6.25 9.81 5.87
N TRP A 389 5.79 8.66 6.36
CA TRP A 389 4.45 8.12 6.07
C TRP A 389 3.46 8.26 7.25
N GLY A 390 3.92 8.76 8.39
CA GLY A 390 3.15 8.91 9.61
C GLY A 390 1.97 9.87 9.46
N MET A 391 0.92 9.61 10.23
CA MET A 391 -0.31 10.42 10.29
C MET A 391 -0.44 11.23 11.59
N TYR A 392 0.38 10.95 12.61
CA TYR A 392 0.29 11.49 13.96
C TYR A 392 1.56 12.19 14.44
#